data_AF-A0A5B0KJT9-F1
#
_entry.id   AF-A0A5B0KJT9-F1
#
_cell.length_a   1.000
_cell.length_b   1.000
_cell.length_c   1.000
_cell.angle_alpha   90.00
_cell.angle_beta   90.00
_cell.angle_gamma   90.00
#
_symmetry.space_group_name_H-M   'P 1'
#
loop_
_entity.id
_entity.type
_entity.pdbx_description
1 polymer ?
#
loop_
_entity_poly.entity_id
_entity_poly.type
_entity_poly.pdbx_seq_one_letter_code
_entity_poly.pdbx_strand_id
1 'polypeptide(L)'
;MRHRDGALFFFFLLIAGFYSHASHAETCMASVGQMTLNTQNLTYLPTLPVNTQMANQMADNGNGIHFSCDLQTPLANWKRIVYQQKDTTGSGTVINGHHVFASKLDGVSYSAGFQCNGGPIRYIGDSTAPVGGESVTVCDSDELPDLLSEREPIVKMYITFYKTGEVTMSGGNHTNVESQPHLGELYIEDRTDSATSVKSNPVSIDLAALNVDIGASGSCQVSASSIQVNLGSVNRAEFKGKGLTAGSARSFDIPVYCSAPSDVRVGFFGVLAASDSPDTLALTKSGDAATGVGVKLTYGNNDASAPSAGTSVKINEASNLPILKHVTAANAGNAENVNFSAQYVQTEGSVTAGEANSIVTFALVYN
;
A
#
# COMPACT_ATOMS: atom_id res chain seq x y z
N MET A 1 -91.96 15.65 31.11
CA MET A 1 -90.91 16.54 31.65
C MET A 1 -89.60 15.77 31.70
N ARG A 2 -88.60 16.31 31.02
CA ARG A 2 -87.14 16.09 31.17
C ARG A 2 -86.60 14.66 31.08
N HIS A 3 -86.26 14.32 29.84
CA HIS A 3 -84.89 14.01 29.43
C HIS A 3 -83.82 14.54 30.42
N ARG A 4 -83.21 13.61 31.14
CA ARG A 4 -81.85 13.68 31.71
C ARG A 4 -81.41 12.21 31.78
N ASP A 5 -80.11 11.96 31.69
CA ASP A 5 -79.47 10.63 31.83
C ASP A 5 -79.06 9.90 30.54
N GLY A 6 -79.31 10.46 29.34
CA GLY A 6 -78.72 9.96 28.09
C GLY A 6 -77.44 10.68 27.64
N ALA A 7 -77.30 11.97 27.99
CA ALA A 7 -76.21 12.81 27.49
C ALA A 7 -74.91 12.69 28.29
N LEU A 8 -74.96 12.29 29.56
CA LEU A 8 -73.76 12.18 30.40
C LEU A 8 -72.93 10.92 30.07
N PHE A 9 -73.59 9.82 29.69
CA PHE A 9 -72.91 8.56 29.39
C PHE A 9 -72.22 8.57 28.02
N PHE A 10 -72.81 9.29 27.05
CA PHE A 10 -72.23 9.43 25.71
C PHE A 10 -71.04 10.41 25.68
N PHE A 11 -71.00 11.39 26.60
CA PHE A 11 -69.88 12.34 26.70
C PHE A 11 -68.63 11.71 27.35
N PHE A 12 -68.81 10.74 28.26
CA PHE A 12 -67.69 10.01 28.87
C PHE A 12 -67.02 9.02 27.91
N LEU A 13 -67.75 8.43 26.96
CA LEU A 13 -67.19 7.52 25.95
C LEU A 13 -66.45 8.26 24.82
N LEU A 14 -66.80 9.52 24.53
CA LEU A 14 -66.09 10.33 23.54
C LEU A 14 -64.76 10.92 24.07
N ILE A 15 -64.64 11.18 25.37
CA ILE A 15 -63.39 11.68 25.97
C ILE A 15 -62.35 10.55 26.15
N ALA A 16 -62.79 9.29 26.31
CA ALA A 16 -61.88 8.14 26.36
C ALA A 16 -61.27 7.77 25.00
N GLY A 17 -61.86 8.24 23.88
CA GLY A 17 -61.33 8.01 22.52
C GLY A 17 -60.19 8.95 22.12
N PHE A 18 -60.06 10.13 22.76
CA PHE A 18 -59.03 11.12 22.45
C PHE A 18 -57.72 10.95 23.24
N TYR A 19 -57.64 9.96 24.14
CA TYR A 19 -56.44 9.63 24.91
C TYR A 19 -55.95 8.20 24.66
N SER A 20 -56.15 7.67 23.45
CA SER A 20 -55.34 6.55 22.97
C SER A 20 -53.98 7.10 22.51
N HIS A 21 -53.15 7.51 23.47
CA HIS A 21 -51.73 7.60 23.19
C HIS A 21 -51.27 6.18 22.86
N ALA A 22 -51.07 5.89 21.58
CA ALA A 22 -50.25 4.76 21.18
C ALA A 22 -48.90 5.00 21.86
N SER A 23 -48.63 4.27 22.95
CA SER A 23 -47.31 4.27 23.58
C SER A 23 -46.41 3.52 22.62
N HIS A 24 -45.72 4.26 21.76
CA HIS A 24 -44.69 3.69 20.91
C HIS A 24 -43.52 3.30 21.82
N ALA A 25 -43.05 2.05 21.68
CA ALA A 25 -41.79 1.61 22.26
C ALA A 25 -40.66 2.51 21.77
N GLU A 26 -39.58 2.59 22.55
CA GLU A 26 -38.38 3.33 22.16
C GLU A 26 -37.99 3.01 20.71
N THR A 27 -37.69 4.04 19.92
CA THR A 27 -37.21 3.89 18.55
C THR A 27 -35.85 4.53 18.38
N CYS A 28 -34.94 3.79 17.75
CA CYS A 28 -33.64 4.29 17.31
C CYS A 28 -33.57 4.35 15.78
N MET A 29 -33.06 5.47 15.24
CA MET A 29 -32.89 5.68 13.81
C MET A 29 -31.56 6.34 13.48
N ALA A 30 -30.94 5.93 12.38
CA ALA A 30 -29.75 6.60 11.89
C ALA A 30 -30.08 8.00 11.34
N SER A 31 -29.16 8.94 11.50
CA SER A 31 -29.30 10.32 11.00
C SER A 31 -29.23 10.41 9.46
N VAL A 32 -28.72 9.38 8.80
CA VAL A 32 -28.53 9.28 7.35
C VAL A 32 -28.93 7.90 6.85
N GLY A 33 -29.42 7.79 5.61
CA GLY A 33 -29.71 6.50 4.98
C GLY A 33 -28.52 5.87 4.23
N GLN A 34 -27.51 6.69 3.93
CA GLN A 34 -26.32 6.27 3.18
C GLN A 34 -25.11 7.08 3.62
N MET A 35 -23.94 6.46 3.63
CA MET A 35 -22.66 7.07 3.90
C MET A 35 -21.65 6.61 2.87
N THR A 36 -20.91 7.57 2.29
CA THR A 36 -19.77 7.27 1.43
C THR A 36 -18.47 7.49 2.18
N LEU A 37 -17.68 6.43 2.34
CA LEU A 37 -16.35 6.48 2.90
C LEU A 37 -15.39 7.04 1.85
N ASN A 38 -14.93 8.27 2.06
CA ASN A 38 -13.80 8.79 1.32
C ASN A 38 -12.51 8.26 1.95
N THR A 39 -11.52 7.92 1.14
CA THR A 39 -10.20 7.49 1.59
C THR A 39 -9.14 8.38 0.97
N GLN A 40 -7.95 8.37 1.55
CA GLN A 40 -6.80 8.97 0.88
C GLN A 40 -6.42 8.09 -0.33
N ASN A 41 -5.68 8.67 -1.29
CA ASN A 41 -5.08 7.87 -2.36
C ASN A 41 -4.21 6.77 -1.75
N LEU A 42 -4.26 5.58 -2.33
CA LEU A 42 -3.42 4.47 -1.89
C LEU A 42 -2.07 4.53 -2.58
N THR A 43 -1.05 4.08 -1.88
CA THR A 43 0.23 3.79 -2.52
C THR A 43 0.47 2.30 -2.65
N TYR A 44 0.72 1.85 -3.87
CA TYR A 44 1.02 0.48 -4.21
C TYR A 44 2.53 0.28 -4.33
N LEU A 45 3.03 -0.79 -3.72
CA LEU A 45 4.42 -1.18 -3.83
C LEU A 45 4.48 -2.57 -4.48
N PRO A 46 4.97 -2.71 -5.74
CA PRO A 46 5.04 -4.01 -6.40
C PRO A 46 5.82 -5.06 -5.60
N THR A 47 6.90 -4.62 -4.93
CA THR A 47 7.75 -5.49 -4.10
C THR A 47 7.14 -5.85 -2.75
N LEU A 48 6.03 -5.22 -2.36
CA LEU A 48 5.30 -5.60 -1.16
C LEU A 48 4.76 -7.03 -1.34
N PRO A 49 5.00 -7.96 -0.40
CA PRO A 49 4.50 -9.32 -0.53
C PRO A 49 2.97 -9.38 -0.60
N VAL A 50 2.45 -10.35 -1.34
CA VAL A 50 1.01 -10.67 -1.33
C VAL A 50 0.59 -11.12 0.08
N ASN A 51 -0.64 -10.78 0.47
CA ASN A 51 -1.25 -10.97 1.78
C ASN A 51 -0.65 -10.10 2.89
N THR A 52 -0.29 -8.86 2.58
CA THR A 52 0.22 -7.89 3.55
C THR A 52 -0.57 -6.58 3.52
N GLN A 53 -0.59 -5.90 4.66
CA GLN A 53 -1.20 -4.58 4.80
C GLN A 53 -0.39 -3.56 3.99
N MET A 54 -1.07 -2.81 3.11
CA MET A 54 -0.42 -1.84 2.22
C MET A 54 -0.62 -0.38 2.67
N ALA A 55 -1.60 -0.12 3.53
CA ALA A 55 -1.88 1.21 4.04
C ALA A 55 -2.13 1.19 5.55
N ASN A 56 -1.87 2.32 6.20
CA ASN A 56 -2.36 2.53 7.56
C ASN A 56 -3.89 2.57 7.56
N GLN A 57 -4.47 2.28 8.72
CA GLN A 57 -5.91 2.37 8.95
C GLN A 57 -6.40 3.81 8.68
N MET A 58 -7.40 3.94 7.81
CA MET A 58 -7.99 5.21 7.43
C MET A 58 -9.35 5.35 8.11
N ALA A 59 -9.56 6.45 8.83
CA ALA A 59 -10.85 6.76 9.45
C ALA A 59 -11.81 7.37 8.42
N ASP A 60 -13.11 7.30 8.72
CA ASP A 60 -14.08 8.11 8.01
C ASP A 60 -13.76 9.61 8.08
N ASN A 61 -14.14 10.34 7.03
CA ASN A 61 -13.87 11.77 6.90
C ASN A 61 -14.88 12.65 7.67
N GLY A 62 -15.71 12.07 8.54
CA GLY A 62 -16.79 12.75 9.23
C GLY A 62 -16.69 12.62 10.75
N ASN A 63 -17.80 12.95 11.43
CA ASN A 63 -17.94 12.74 12.87
C ASN A 63 -18.44 11.32 13.22
N GLY A 64 -18.39 10.38 12.25
CA GLY A 64 -19.04 9.07 12.34
C GLY A 64 -20.53 9.08 11.94
N ILE A 65 -21.16 7.91 12.01
CA ILE A 65 -22.58 7.69 11.81
C ILE A 65 -23.29 7.90 13.14
N HIS A 66 -24.22 8.85 13.18
CA HIS A 66 -25.03 9.13 14.36
C HIS A 66 -26.33 8.34 14.31
N PHE A 67 -26.69 7.73 15.43
CA PHE A 67 -28.03 7.24 15.70
C PHE A 67 -28.74 8.23 16.62
N SER A 68 -30.06 8.28 16.56
CA SER A 68 -30.92 9.05 17.46
C SER A 68 -31.97 8.13 18.03
N CYS A 69 -31.99 8.02 19.35
CA CYS A 69 -32.95 7.22 20.11
C CYS A 69 -33.89 8.13 20.90
N ASP A 70 -35.21 7.94 20.74
CA ASP A 70 -36.23 8.82 21.33
C ASP A 70 -36.43 8.65 22.85
N LEU A 71 -35.86 7.60 23.44
CA LEU A 71 -35.96 7.19 24.86
C LEU A 71 -37.39 7.25 25.41
N GLN A 72 -38.40 6.95 24.58
CA GLN A 72 -39.80 6.92 25.04
C GLN A 72 -40.12 5.60 25.75
N THR A 73 -40.99 5.66 26.76
CA THR A 73 -41.42 4.45 27.47
C THR A 73 -42.42 3.64 26.64
N PRO A 74 -42.29 2.30 26.54
CA PRO A 74 -41.30 1.46 27.25
C PRO A 74 -39.89 1.59 26.67
N LEU A 75 -38.91 1.79 27.58
CA LEU A 75 -37.49 1.87 27.24
C LEU A 75 -36.96 0.52 26.77
N ALA A 76 -35.97 0.57 25.88
CA ALA A 76 -35.22 -0.62 25.51
C ALA A 76 -34.50 -1.19 26.74
N ASN A 77 -34.63 -2.49 26.94
CA ASN A 77 -33.87 -3.24 27.94
C ASN A 77 -32.58 -3.86 27.36
N TRP A 78 -32.40 -3.75 26.05
CA TRP A 78 -31.20 -4.19 25.34
C TRP A 78 -31.06 -3.42 24.03
N LYS A 79 -29.83 -3.05 23.67
CA LYS A 79 -29.45 -2.39 22.41
C LYS A 79 -28.16 -2.99 21.86
N ARG A 80 -28.06 -3.10 20.54
CA ARG A 80 -26.84 -3.51 19.85
C ARG A 80 -26.69 -2.82 18.51
N ILE A 81 -25.50 -2.34 18.20
CA ILE A 81 -25.17 -1.84 16.86
C ILE A 81 -24.40 -2.91 16.10
N VAL A 82 -24.84 -3.21 14.89
CA VAL A 82 -24.29 -4.27 14.04
C VAL A 82 -23.89 -3.70 12.69
N TYR A 83 -22.69 -4.06 12.24
CA TYR A 83 -22.32 -3.94 10.84
C TYR A 83 -22.47 -5.30 10.15
N GLN A 84 -23.06 -5.31 8.97
CA GLN A 84 -23.21 -6.47 8.11
C GLN A 84 -22.59 -6.18 6.75
N GLN A 85 -21.54 -6.94 6.38
CA GLN A 85 -21.02 -6.94 5.02
C GLN A 85 -22.09 -7.48 4.06
N LYS A 86 -22.29 -6.81 2.93
CA LYS A 86 -23.21 -7.19 1.86
C LYS A 86 -22.47 -7.67 0.62
N ASP A 87 -21.40 -6.96 0.24
CA ASP A 87 -20.49 -7.44 -0.79
C ASP A 87 -19.49 -8.42 -0.16
N THR A 88 -19.82 -9.72 -0.22
CA THR A 88 -18.97 -10.79 0.32
C THR A 88 -17.99 -11.33 -0.70
N THR A 89 -17.76 -10.63 -1.82
CA THR A 89 -16.76 -11.03 -2.81
C THR A 89 -15.39 -11.09 -2.16
N GLY A 90 -14.64 -12.18 -2.37
CA GLY A 90 -13.34 -12.39 -1.73
C GLY A 90 -13.39 -12.80 -0.25
N SER A 91 -14.58 -13.05 0.32
CA SER A 91 -14.76 -13.59 1.67
C SER A 91 -13.98 -14.88 1.91
N GLY A 92 -13.61 -15.12 3.18
CA GLY A 92 -12.85 -16.30 3.62
C GLY A 92 -11.32 -16.10 3.67
N THR A 93 -10.81 -14.95 3.24
CA THR A 93 -9.40 -14.58 3.45
C THR A 93 -9.24 -13.82 4.76
N VAL A 94 -8.26 -14.22 5.57
CA VAL A 94 -7.92 -13.56 6.83
C VAL A 94 -6.49 -13.06 6.77
N ILE A 95 -6.29 -11.75 6.95
CA ILE A 95 -4.97 -11.12 6.99
C ILE A 95 -4.85 -10.36 8.30
N ASN A 96 -3.77 -10.57 9.05
CA ASN A 96 -3.56 -9.99 10.39
C ASN A 96 -4.71 -10.25 11.38
N GLY A 97 -5.45 -11.36 11.22
CA GLY A 97 -6.60 -11.70 12.07
C GLY A 97 -7.92 -11.01 11.69
N HIS A 98 -7.93 -10.22 10.61
CA HIS A 98 -9.14 -9.56 10.11
C HIS A 98 -9.64 -10.23 8.83
N HIS A 99 -10.96 -10.40 8.71
CA HIS A 99 -11.57 -10.78 7.44
C HIS A 99 -11.33 -9.68 6.40
N VAL A 100 -10.92 -10.07 5.20
CA VAL A 100 -10.73 -9.15 4.07
C VAL A 100 -11.68 -9.45 2.93
N PHE A 101 -12.13 -8.41 2.25
CA PHE A 101 -13.09 -8.44 1.15
C PHE A 101 -12.50 -7.78 -0.08
N ALA A 102 -12.91 -8.24 -1.26
CA ALA A 102 -12.41 -7.71 -2.52
C ALA A 102 -12.82 -6.24 -2.70
N SER A 103 -11.85 -5.41 -3.09
CA SER A 103 -12.15 -4.07 -3.60
C SER A 103 -12.49 -4.13 -5.09
N LYS A 104 -12.94 -3.00 -5.68
CA LYS A 104 -13.07 -2.86 -7.13
C LYS A 104 -11.73 -2.86 -7.89
N LEU A 105 -10.60 -2.89 -7.18
CA LEU A 105 -9.28 -3.03 -7.78
C LEU A 105 -8.75 -4.46 -7.58
N ASP A 106 -8.59 -5.18 -8.69
CA ASP A 106 -7.98 -6.52 -8.68
C ASP A 106 -6.59 -6.47 -8.03
N GLY A 107 -6.33 -7.41 -7.12
CA GLY A 107 -5.09 -7.49 -6.36
C GLY A 107 -5.06 -6.62 -5.09
N VAL A 108 -6.12 -5.85 -4.81
CA VAL A 108 -6.30 -5.11 -3.55
C VAL A 108 -7.59 -5.51 -2.86
N SER A 109 -7.49 -5.83 -1.57
CA SER A 109 -8.63 -6.13 -0.69
C SER A 109 -8.65 -5.18 0.50
N TYR A 110 -9.75 -5.14 1.26
CA TYR A 110 -9.89 -4.29 2.44
C TYR A 110 -10.51 -5.03 3.63
N SER A 111 -10.26 -4.54 4.84
CA SER A 111 -11.02 -4.88 6.05
C SER A 111 -11.70 -3.64 6.61
N ALA A 112 -12.92 -3.79 7.13
CA ALA A 112 -13.67 -2.73 7.79
C ALA A 112 -13.65 -2.90 9.32
N GLY A 113 -13.30 -1.83 10.03
CA GLY A 113 -13.32 -1.74 11.49
C GLY A 113 -14.28 -0.66 11.98
N PHE A 114 -14.91 -0.87 13.12
CA PHE A 114 -15.96 0.01 13.65
C PHE A 114 -15.74 0.31 15.13
N GLN A 115 -15.90 1.57 15.51
CA GLN A 115 -15.76 2.04 16.89
C GLN A 115 -17.04 2.73 17.34
N CYS A 116 -17.65 2.24 18.42
CA CYS A 116 -18.82 2.86 19.04
C CYS A 116 -18.39 3.72 20.23
N ASN A 117 -18.82 4.99 20.26
CA ASN A 117 -18.61 5.95 21.37
C ASN A 117 -17.17 6.02 21.92
N GLY A 118 -16.15 5.89 21.05
CA GLY A 118 -14.74 5.94 21.46
C GLY A 118 -14.22 4.66 22.14
N GLY A 119 -14.99 3.58 22.16
CA GLY A 119 -14.60 2.26 22.67
C GLY A 119 -13.58 1.54 21.78
N PRO A 120 -13.40 0.22 21.95
CA PRO A 120 -12.51 -0.56 21.09
C PRO A 120 -13.01 -0.59 19.64
N ILE A 121 -12.07 -0.66 18.69
CA ILE A 121 -12.40 -0.93 17.29
C ILE A 121 -12.64 -2.43 17.14
N ARG A 122 -13.78 -2.80 16.54
CA ARG A 122 -14.19 -4.19 16.26
C ARG A 122 -14.15 -4.46 14.76
N TYR A 123 -13.79 -5.68 14.37
CA TYR A 123 -13.70 -6.10 12.96
C TYR A 123 -14.57 -7.32 12.68
N ILE A 124 -14.92 -7.52 11.41
CA ILE A 124 -15.54 -8.78 10.99
C ILE A 124 -14.54 -9.93 11.18
N GLY A 125 -15.02 -11.05 11.73
CA GLY A 125 -14.22 -12.21 12.09
C GLY A 125 -13.86 -12.29 13.57
N ASP A 126 -14.11 -11.22 14.33
CA ASP A 126 -14.02 -11.27 15.79
C ASP A 126 -15.10 -12.22 16.36
N SER A 127 -14.89 -12.76 17.56
CA SER A 127 -15.84 -13.66 18.23
C SER A 127 -17.19 -13.01 18.59
N THR A 128 -17.39 -11.74 18.24
CA THR A 128 -18.56 -10.91 18.53
C THR A 128 -19.56 -10.87 17.36
N ALA A 129 -19.34 -11.63 16.29
CA ALA A 129 -20.27 -11.71 15.17
C ALA A 129 -21.65 -12.25 15.61
N PRO A 130 -22.76 -11.58 15.26
CA PRO A 130 -24.08 -12.19 15.31
C PRO A 130 -24.06 -13.48 14.47
N VAL A 131 -24.52 -14.59 15.06
CA VAL A 131 -24.37 -15.98 14.55
C VAL A 131 -24.39 -16.09 13.01
N GLY A 132 -23.26 -16.51 12.43
CA GLY A 132 -23.18 -17.11 11.09
C GLY A 132 -23.10 -16.19 9.86
N GLY A 133 -22.70 -14.92 10.00
CA GLY A 133 -22.54 -14.00 8.87
C GLY A 133 -21.22 -13.22 8.87
N GLU A 134 -20.86 -12.65 7.72
CA GLU A 134 -19.79 -11.65 7.58
C GLU A 134 -20.23 -10.32 8.25
N SER A 135 -20.32 -10.34 9.58
CA SER A 135 -20.85 -9.26 10.40
C SER A 135 -20.07 -9.10 11.70
N VAL A 136 -20.26 -7.97 12.35
CA VAL A 136 -19.63 -7.66 13.63
C VAL A 136 -20.60 -6.88 14.52
N THR A 137 -20.66 -7.29 15.79
CA THR A 137 -21.27 -6.47 16.84
C THR A 137 -20.32 -5.35 17.21
N VAL A 138 -20.69 -4.11 16.88
CA VAL A 138 -19.87 -2.92 17.14
C VAL A 138 -19.92 -2.52 18.61
N CYS A 139 -21.13 -2.48 19.19
CA CYS A 139 -21.36 -2.34 20.62
C CYS A 139 -22.67 -3.02 21.01
N ASP A 140 -22.71 -3.55 22.22
CA ASP A 140 -23.85 -4.23 22.82
C ASP A 140 -24.05 -3.71 24.23
N SER A 141 -25.29 -3.44 24.64
CA SER A 141 -25.62 -2.95 25.98
C SER A 141 -25.25 -3.94 27.10
N ASP A 142 -25.10 -5.24 26.79
CA ASP A 142 -24.62 -6.23 27.74
C ASP A 142 -23.15 -6.00 28.10
N GLU A 143 -22.35 -5.46 27.17
CA GLU A 143 -20.94 -5.07 27.40
C GLU A 143 -20.80 -3.60 27.82
N LEU A 144 -21.69 -2.73 27.31
CA LEU A 144 -21.68 -1.28 27.52
C LEU A 144 -23.07 -0.79 27.99
N PRO A 145 -23.41 -0.92 29.29
CA PRO A 145 -24.74 -0.59 29.81
C PRO A 145 -25.22 0.84 29.53
N ASP A 146 -24.29 1.80 29.44
CA ASP A 146 -24.58 3.21 29.14
C ASP A 146 -25.29 3.40 27.79
N LEU A 147 -25.14 2.44 26.86
CA LEU A 147 -25.82 2.44 25.57
C LEU A 147 -27.35 2.50 25.71
N LEU A 148 -27.92 1.92 26.78
CA LEU A 148 -29.37 1.95 27.03
C LEU A 148 -29.89 3.37 27.22
N SER A 149 -29.13 4.21 27.92
CA SER A 149 -29.48 5.62 28.17
C SER A 149 -28.93 6.60 27.12
N GLU A 150 -28.12 6.11 26.18
CA GLU A 150 -27.51 6.94 25.15
C GLU A 150 -28.56 7.38 24.13
N ARG A 151 -28.68 8.70 23.94
CA ARG A 151 -29.60 9.31 22.97
C ARG A 151 -28.97 9.38 21.59
N GLU A 152 -27.67 9.61 21.53
CA GLU A 152 -26.95 9.81 20.28
C GLU A 152 -25.72 8.90 20.16
N PRO A 153 -25.89 7.57 20.00
CA PRO A 153 -24.76 6.68 19.76
C PRO A 153 -24.04 7.06 18.45
N ILE A 154 -22.71 7.13 18.50
CA ILE A 154 -21.85 7.47 17.36
C ILE A 154 -20.98 6.28 17.00
N VAL A 155 -21.00 5.90 15.73
CA VAL A 155 -20.11 4.87 15.17
C VAL A 155 -19.13 5.48 14.20
N LYS A 156 -17.84 5.38 14.50
CA LYS A 156 -16.76 5.69 13.55
C LYS A 156 -16.38 4.44 12.78
N MET A 157 -16.14 4.60 11.49
CA MET A 157 -15.69 3.53 10.62
C MET A 157 -14.23 3.74 10.23
N TYR A 158 -13.54 2.62 10.04
CA TYR A 158 -12.17 2.57 9.59
C TYR A 158 -12.01 1.54 8.48
N ILE A 159 -11.17 1.84 7.50
CA ILE A 159 -10.82 0.89 6.44
C ILE A 159 -9.31 0.70 6.38
N THR A 160 -8.88 -0.53 6.16
CA THR A 160 -7.48 -0.88 5.94
C THR A 160 -7.36 -1.67 4.65
N PHE A 161 -6.44 -1.28 3.77
CA PHE A 161 -6.22 -1.97 2.50
C PHE A 161 -5.03 -2.93 2.58
N TYR A 162 -5.13 -4.02 1.83
CA TYR A 162 -4.16 -5.11 1.76
C TYR A 162 -3.85 -5.45 0.31
N LYS A 163 -2.59 -5.76 0.04
CA LYS A 163 -2.19 -6.37 -1.22
C LYS A 163 -2.55 -7.85 -1.19
N THR A 164 -3.44 -8.29 -2.08
CA THR A 164 -3.89 -9.69 -2.21
C THR A 164 -3.55 -10.29 -3.59
N GLY A 165 -2.97 -9.50 -4.48
CA GLY A 165 -2.46 -9.93 -5.77
C GLY A 165 -1.66 -8.82 -6.44
N GLU A 166 -1.23 -9.05 -7.68
CA GLU A 166 -0.60 -8.00 -8.47
C GLU A 166 -1.66 -7.06 -9.05
N VAL A 167 -1.37 -5.76 -8.98
CA VAL A 167 -2.24 -4.71 -9.50
C VAL A 167 -1.83 -4.34 -10.92
N THR A 168 -2.80 -4.31 -11.84
CA THR A 168 -2.57 -3.81 -13.19
C THR A 168 -2.61 -2.28 -13.20
N MET A 169 -1.51 -1.65 -13.61
CA MET A 169 -1.38 -0.19 -13.64
C MET A 169 -1.70 0.39 -15.03
N SER A 170 -2.45 1.48 -15.06
CA SER A 170 -2.60 2.35 -16.23
C SER A 170 -1.32 3.16 -16.44
N GLY A 171 -0.78 3.15 -17.66
CA GLY A 171 0.46 3.88 -17.99
C GLY A 171 1.69 3.47 -17.18
N GLY A 172 1.63 2.37 -16.42
CA GLY A 172 2.72 1.82 -15.62
C GLY A 172 2.89 2.41 -14.21
N ASN A 173 2.15 3.44 -13.80
CA ASN A 173 2.40 4.12 -12.52
C ASN A 173 1.18 4.58 -11.72
N HIS A 174 -0.02 4.55 -12.29
CA HIS A 174 -1.25 4.92 -11.60
C HIS A 174 -2.38 4.00 -12.02
N THR A 175 -3.42 3.87 -11.21
CA THR A 175 -4.69 3.30 -11.61
C THR A 175 -5.80 3.91 -10.76
N ASN A 176 -7.00 3.97 -11.32
CA ASN A 176 -8.16 4.53 -10.63
C ASN A 176 -9.10 3.41 -10.26
N VAL A 177 -9.59 3.45 -9.03
CA VAL A 177 -10.62 2.53 -8.54
C VAL A 177 -11.94 3.28 -8.61
N GLU A 178 -12.90 2.71 -9.33
CA GLU A 178 -14.26 3.23 -9.35
C GLU A 178 -14.89 3.13 -7.96
N SER A 179 -15.88 3.98 -7.69
CA SER A 179 -16.65 3.89 -6.45
C SER A 179 -17.29 2.52 -6.30
N GLN A 180 -17.22 1.94 -5.11
CA GLN A 180 -17.84 0.66 -4.79
C GLN A 180 -19.07 0.89 -3.91
N PRO A 181 -20.29 0.92 -4.51
CA PRO A 181 -21.51 1.14 -3.76
C PRO A 181 -21.89 -0.11 -2.95
N HIS A 182 -22.59 0.11 -1.84
CA HIS A 182 -23.25 -0.91 -1.04
C HIS A 182 -22.32 -2.03 -0.55
N LEU A 183 -21.20 -1.65 0.06
CA LEU A 183 -20.28 -2.59 0.72
C LEU A 183 -20.98 -3.36 1.84
N GLY A 184 -21.74 -2.64 2.65
CA GLY A 184 -22.40 -3.19 3.82
C GLY A 184 -23.44 -2.25 4.40
N GLU A 185 -24.08 -2.71 5.47
CA GLU A 185 -25.13 -2.00 6.17
C GLU A 185 -24.80 -1.90 7.65
N LEU A 186 -25.01 -0.72 8.22
CA LEU A 186 -24.96 -0.49 9.68
C LEU A 186 -26.37 -0.22 10.20
N TYR A 187 -26.77 -0.89 11.27
CA TYR A 187 -28.06 -0.68 11.89
C TYR A 187 -27.97 -0.90 13.40
N ILE A 188 -28.93 -0.32 14.12
CA ILE A 188 -29.12 -0.58 15.54
C ILE A 188 -30.31 -1.53 15.73
N GLU A 189 -30.13 -2.50 16.61
CA GLU A 189 -31.15 -3.41 17.09
C GLU A 189 -31.50 -3.02 18.53
N ASP A 190 -32.79 -2.99 18.85
CA ASP A 190 -33.27 -2.78 20.20
C ASP A 190 -34.33 -3.80 20.59
N ARG A 191 -34.60 -3.91 21.90
CA ARG A 191 -35.62 -4.79 22.47
C ARG A 191 -36.14 -4.17 23.76
N THR A 192 -37.45 -4.27 23.99
CA THR A 192 -38.12 -3.71 25.18
C THR A 192 -38.62 -4.78 26.16
N ASP A 193 -39.06 -5.96 25.69
CA ASP A 193 -39.77 -6.95 26.54
C ASP A 193 -39.51 -8.44 26.21
N SER A 194 -38.42 -8.72 25.48
CA SER A 194 -37.73 -10.03 25.35
C SER A 194 -38.13 -11.05 24.26
N ALA A 195 -39.11 -10.82 23.38
CA ALA A 195 -39.43 -11.80 22.33
C ALA A 195 -38.74 -11.56 20.97
N THR A 196 -38.61 -10.31 20.53
CA THR A 196 -38.09 -9.95 19.20
C THR A 196 -37.30 -8.66 19.25
N SER A 197 -36.12 -8.65 18.62
CA SER A 197 -35.36 -7.42 18.39
C SER A 197 -35.93 -6.67 17.18
N VAL A 198 -36.08 -5.36 17.29
CA VAL A 198 -36.44 -4.48 16.17
C VAL A 198 -35.16 -3.90 15.59
N LYS A 199 -35.04 -3.87 14.27
CA LYS A 199 -33.90 -3.25 13.57
C LYS A 199 -34.31 -1.88 13.04
N SER A 200 -33.44 -0.89 13.18
CA SER A 200 -33.60 0.38 12.48
C SER A 200 -33.52 0.17 10.96
N ASN A 201 -33.99 1.16 10.19
CA ASN A 201 -33.57 1.24 8.79
C ASN A 201 -32.03 1.30 8.72
N PRO A 202 -31.39 0.53 7.83
CA PRO A 202 -29.94 0.47 7.77
C PRO A 202 -29.36 1.71 7.09
N VAL A 203 -28.13 2.05 7.48
CA VAL A 203 -27.25 2.95 6.74
C VAL A 203 -26.48 2.13 5.72
N SER A 204 -26.71 2.39 4.42
CA SER A 204 -25.89 1.80 3.36
C SER A 204 -24.50 2.45 3.36
N ILE A 205 -23.45 1.63 3.32
CA ILE A 205 -22.07 2.10 3.29
C ILE A 205 -21.49 1.89 1.89
N ASP A 206 -20.97 2.96 1.31
CA ASP A 206 -20.25 2.94 0.03
C ASP A 206 -18.78 3.29 0.26
N LEU A 207 -17.92 2.86 -0.66
CA LEU A 207 -16.54 3.34 -0.77
C LEU A 207 -16.44 4.29 -1.96
N ALA A 208 -15.89 5.48 -1.73
CA ALA A 208 -15.64 6.45 -2.79
C ALA A 208 -14.62 5.90 -3.80
N ALA A 209 -14.61 6.50 -4.99
CA ALA A 209 -13.51 6.30 -5.92
C ALA A 209 -12.20 6.78 -5.28
N LEU A 210 -11.12 6.08 -5.55
CA LEU A 210 -9.78 6.43 -5.06
C LEU A 210 -8.75 6.22 -6.15
N ASN A 211 -7.65 6.96 -6.07
CA ASN A 211 -6.50 6.73 -6.93
C ASN A 211 -5.51 5.82 -6.21
N VAL A 212 -4.89 4.92 -6.96
CA VAL A 212 -3.78 4.09 -6.51
C VAL A 212 -2.56 4.45 -7.33
N ASP A 213 -1.58 5.03 -6.67
CA ASP A 213 -0.31 5.42 -7.28
C ASP A 213 0.78 4.46 -6.81
N ILE A 214 1.85 4.27 -7.56
CA ILE A 214 3.01 3.56 -7.02
C ILE A 214 3.64 4.42 -5.91
N GLY A 215 3.87 3.84 -4.73
CA GLY A 215 4.39 4.54 -3.55
C GLY A 215 5.67 5.32 -3.77
N ALA A 216 5.75 6.47 -3.10
CA ALA A 216 6.85 7.44 -3.12
C ALA A 216 8.17 6.92 -2.49
N SER A 217 8.59 5.75 -2.91
CA SER A 217 9.99 5.35 -3.01
C SER A 217 10.10 4.84 -4.44
N GLY A 218 10.54 5.67 -5.37
CA GLY A 218 10.76 5.23 -6.74
C GLY A 218 11.61 3.96 -6.71
N SER A 219 11.06 2.83 -7.12
CA SER A 219 11.84 1.60 -7.23
C SER A 219 12.61 1.71 -8.54
N CYS A 220 13.93 1.84 -8.44
CA CYS A 220 14.77 1.71 -9.62
C CYS A 220 15.14 0.24 -9.81
N GLN A 221 15.02 -0.24 -11.04
CA GLN A 221 15.43 -1.57 -11.47
C GLN A 221 16.32 -1.47 -12.71
N VAL A 222 17.13 -2.49 -12.95
CA VAL A 222 17.89 -2.61 -14.20
C VAL A 222 17.15 -3.49 -15.18
N SER A 223 16.99 -3.04 -16.42
CA SER A 223 16.31 -3.82 -17.46
C SER A 223 17.20 -4.94 -18.02
N ALA A 224 18.52 -4.82 -17.87
CA ALA A 224 19.50 -5.86 -18.19
C ALA A 224 20.36 -6.18 -16.96
N SER A 225 20.16 -7.37 -16.37
CA SER A 225 20.93 -7.85 -15.21
C SER A 225 22.30 -8.42 -15.59
N SER A 226 22.57 -8.64 -16.87
CA SER A 226 23.85 -9.13 -17.40
C SER A 226 24.28 -8.28 -18.59
N ILE A 227 25.43 -7.61 -18.46
CA ILE A 227 25.99 -6.72 -19.48
C ILE A 227 27.33 -7.30 -19.93
N GLN A 228 27.44 -7.60 -21.22
CA GLN A 228 28.68 -8.09 -21.83
C GLN A 228 29.40 -6.96 -22.54
N VAL A 229 30.66 -6.71 -22.16
CA VAL A 229 31.50 -5.69 -22.76
C VAL A 229 32.67 -6.36 -23.49
N ASN A 230 32.68 -6.30 -24.81
CA ASN A 230 33.75 -6.88 -25.62
C ASN A 230 34.91 -5.88 -25.78
N LEU A 231 35.96 -6.05 -24.99
CA LEU A 231 37.19 -5.23 -25.06
C LEU A 231 38.01 -5.47 -26.33
N GLY A 232 37.82 -6.62 -26.98
CA GLY A 232 38.56 -7.05 -28.15
C GLY A 232 39.98 -7.52 -27.83
N SER A 233 40.76 -7.76 -28.89
CA SER A 233 42.16 -8.16 -28.82
C SER A 233 43.08 -6.95 -28.84
N VAL A 234 44.08 -6.93 -27.95
CA VAL A 234 45.07 -5.85 -27.85
C VAL A 234 46.46 -6.43 -28.03
N ASN A 235 47.30 -5.78 -28.83
CA ASN A 235 48.67 -6.25 -29.02
C ASN A 235 49.46 -6.02 -27.72
N ARG A 236 50.25 -7.02 -27.29
CA ARG A 236 51.12 -6.89 -26.12
C ARG A 236 52.01 -5.64 -26.17
N ALA A 237 52.43 -5.21 -27.36
CA ALA A 237 53.25 -4.02 -27.54
C ALA A 237 52.53 -2.71 -27.18
N GLU A 238 51.20 -2.69 -27.07
CA GLU A 238 50.43 -1.50 -26.66
C GLU A 238 50.48 -1.25 -25.15
N PHE A 239 50.87 -2.24 -24.34
CA PHE A 239 51.08 -2.07 -22.91
C PHE A 239 52.46 -1.42 -22.67
N LYS A 240 52.45 -0.17 -22.18
CA LYS A 240 53.64 0.70 -22.11
C LYS A 240 54.19 0.95 -20.70
N GLY A 241 53.67 0.29 -19.69
CA GLY A 241 54.10 0.40 -18.29
C GLY A 241 52.96 0.23 -17.30
N LYS A 242 53.29 -0.18 -16.06
CA LYS A 242 52.31 -0.37 -14.98
C LYS A 242 51.47 0.90 -14.78
N GLY A 243 50.15 0.72 -14.70
CA GLY A 243 49.15 1.78 -14.55
C GLY A 243 48.69 2.43 -15.87
N LEU A 244 49.35 2.14 -17.00
CA LEU A 244 48.95 2.66 -18.31
C LEU A 244 47.93 1.72 -18.97
N THR A 245 46.94 2.33 -19.63
CA THR A 245 45.92 1.60 -20.39
C THR A 245 46.41 1.20 -21.77
N ALA A 246 45.80 0.16 -22.33
CA ALA A 246 46.11 -0.35 -23.67
C ALA A 246 44.82 -0.72 -24.43
N GLY A 247 44.86 -0.69 -25.76
CA GLY A 247 43.70 -0.86 -26.61
C GLY A 247 42.73 0.32 -26.55
N SER A 248 41.56 0.18 -27.17
CA SER A 248 40.50 1.19 -27.15
C SER A 248 39.57 1.01 -25.95
N ALA A 249 39.20 2.11 -25.31
CA ALA A 249 38.15 2.10 -24.29
C ALA A 249 36.80 1.73 -24.93
N ARG A 250 36.01 0.89 -24.25
CA ARG A 250 34.70 0.43 -24.70
C ARG A 250 33.62 0.96 -23.78
N SER A 251 32.77 1.81 -24.34
CA SER A 251 31.60 2.33 -23.64
C SER A 251 30.55 1.25 -23.47
N PHE A 252 29.85 1.29 -22.34
CA PHE A 252 28.66 0.51 -22.06
C PHE A 252 27.77 1.30 -21.12
N ASP A 253 26.51 0.93 -21.04
CA ASP A 253 25.54 1.55 -20.14
C ASP A 253 24.83 0.51 -19.29
N ILE A 254 24.38 0.95 -18.12
CA ILE A 254 23.44 0.24 -17.28
C ILE A 254 22.09 0.93 -17.48
N PRO A 255 21.12 0.30 -18.16
CA PRO A 255 19.80 0.87 -18.36
C PRO A 255 18.99 0.74 -17.08
N VAL A 256 18.71 1.88 -16.45
CA VAL A 256 17.97 1.98 -15.19
C VAL A 256 16.57 2.49 -15.47
N TYR A 257 15.57 1.80 -14.94
CA TYR A 257 14.17 2.22 -14.96
C TYR A 257 13.78 2.59 -13.55
N CYS A 258 13.39 3.85 -13.32
CA CYS A 258 12.83 4.28 -12.04
C CYS A 258 11.35 4.61 -12.22
N SER A 259 10.52 4.11 -11.31
CA SER A 259 9.06 4.35 -11.33
C SER A 259 8.66 5.77 -10.89
N ALA A 260 9.58 6.52 -10.29
CA ALA A 260 9.38 7.89 -9.82
C ALA A 260 10.69 8.70 -9.98
N PRO A 261 10.69 10.02 -9.74
CA PRO A 261 11.93 10.80 -9.68
C PRO A 261 12.89 10.22 -8.64
N SER A 262 14.16 10.05 -8.97
CA SER A 262 15.14 9.42 -8.08
C SER A 262 16.58 9.81 -8.43
N ASP A 263 17.43 9.84 -7.41
CA ASP A 263 18.87 10.02 -7.57
C ASP A 263 19.58 8.67 -7.66
N VAL A 264 20.06 8.30 -8.84
CA VAL A 264 20.66 6.99 -9.09
C VAL A 264 22.16 7.01 -8.87
N ARG A 265 22.64 6.00 -8.15
CA ARG A 265 24.05 5.69 -7.91
C ARG A 265 24.33 4.23 -8.23
N VAL A 266 25.56 3.94 -8.65
CA VAL A 266 26.00 2.57 -8.95
C VAL A 266 27.34 2.30 -8.30
N GLY A 267 27.41 1.23 -7.50
CA GLY A 267 28.64 0.67 -6.96
C GLY A 267 29.05 -0.59 -7.73
N PHE A 268 30.35 -0.82 -7.88
CA PHE A 268 30.90 -2.02 -8.52
C PHE A 268 31.68 -2.85 -7.51
N PHE A 269 31.44 -4.15 -7.46
CA PHE A 269 31.97 -5.09 -6.48
C PHE A 269 32.60 -6.28 -7.18
N GLY A 270 33.88 -6.51 -6.90
CA GLY A 270 34.68 -7.51 -7.61
C GLY A 270 36.06 -7.70 -7.01
N VAL A 271 36.81 -8.62 -7.63
CA VAL A 271 38.19 -8.92 -7.22
C VAL A 271 39.13 -7.88 -7.83
N LEU A 272 39.90 -7.20 -6.97
CA LEU A 272 40.92 -6.25 -7.41
C LEU A 272 42.14 -6.98 -8.00
N ALA A 273 42.75 -6.40 -9.03
CA ALA A 273 44.00 -6.93 -9.59
C ALA A 273 45.17 -6.82 -8.60
N ALA A 274 45.18 -5.78 -7.77
CA ALA A 274 46.11 -5.58 -6.68
C ALA A 274 45.49 -4.69 -5.60
N SER A 275 45.90 -4.85 -4.34
CA SER A 275 45.36 -4.07 -3.21
C SER A 275 45.66 -2.57 -3.29
N ASP A 276 46.71 -2.18 -4.02
CA ASP A 276 47.12 -0.79 -4.26
C ASP A 276 46.42 -0.15 -5.47
N SER A 277 45.57 -0.91 -6.18
CA SER A 277 44.93 -0.51 -7.44
C SER A 277 43.39 -0.60 -7.31
N PRO A 278 42.75 0.33 -6.57
CA PRO A 278 41.34 0.23 -6.18
C PRO A 278 40.35 0.46 -7.34
N ASP A 279 40.82 0.75 -8.55
CA ASP A 279 40.03 1.00 -9.76
C ASP A 279 40.17 -0.09 -10.82
N THR A 280 40.90 -1.17 -10.50
CA THR A 280 41.31 -2.19 -11.47
C THR A 280 40.83 -3.57 -11.06
N LEU A 281 40.00 -4.18 -11.90
CA LEU A 281 39.51 -5.54 -11.75
C LEU A 281 40.55 -6.56 -12.21
N ALA A 282 40.65 -7.66 -11.46
CA ALA A 282 41.46 -8.82 -11.83
C ALA A 282 40.87 -9.57 -13.03
N LEU A 283 41.75 -10.22 -13.78
CA LEU A 283 41.32 -11.20 -14.78
C LEU A 283 40.87 -12.50 -14.10
N THR A 284 39.91 -13.17 -14.73
CA THR A 284 39.46 -14.50 -14.35
C THR A 284 40.61 -15.47 -14.57
N LYS A 285 40.94 -16.26 -13.53
CA LYS A 285 42.05 -17.21 -13.62
C LYS A 285 41.64 -18.42 -14.48
N SER A 286 42.38 -18.66 -15.55
CA SER A 286 42.34 -19.87 -16.36
C SER A 286 43.77 -20.25 -16.79
N GLY A 287 43.96 -21.47 -17.31
CA GLY A 287 45.28 -21.95 -17.74
C GLY A 287 45.91 -21.10 -18.86
N ASP A 288 45.06 -20.47 -19.67
CA ASP A 288 45.45 -19.64 -20.81
C ASP A 288 45.27 -18.14 -20.54
N ALA A 289 45.07 -17.72 -19.28
CA ALA A 289 44.84 -16.32 -18.93
C ALA A 289 46.11 -15.46 -19.11
N ALA A 290 45.92 -14.23 -19.60
CA ALA A 290 46.99 -13.23 -19.63
C ALA A 290 47.43 -12.86 -18.20
N THR A 291 48.70 -12.50 -18.03
CA THR A 291 49.26 -12.00 -16.77
C THR A 291 49.75 -10.55 -16.92
N GLY A 292 49.81 -9.82 -15.80
CA GLY A 292 50.20 -8.41 -15.79
C GLY A 292 49.18 -7.46 -16.42
N VAL A 293 47.92 -7.91 -16.60
CA VAL A 293 46.82 -7.14 -17.16
C VAL A 293 45.64 -7.17 -16.20
N GLY A 294 44.89 -6.07 -16.14
CA GLY A 294 43.58 -5.98 -15.49
C GLY A 294 42.60 -5.18 -16.34
N VAL A 295 41.37 -5.02 -15.86
CA VAL A 295 40.34 -4.20 -16.50
C VAL A 295 40.02 -3.00 -15.62
N LYS A 296 40.19 -1.80 -16.17
CA LYS A 296 39.87 -0.53 -15.51
C LYS A 296 38.48 -0.06 -15.94
N LEU A 297 37.69 0.38 -14.96
CA LEU A 297 36.39 1.03 -15.19
C LEU A 297 36.50 2.54 -14.98
N THR A 298 35.85 3.29 -15.86
CA THR A 298 35.73 4.75 -15.76
C THR A 298 34.28 5.19 -15.95
N TYR A 299 33.89 6.29 -15.32
CA TYR A 299 32.60 6.93 -15.58
C TYR A 299 32.53 7.41 -17.03
N GLY A 300 31.36 7.26 -17.66
CA GLY A 300 31.05 7.78 -18.98
C GLY A 300 30.43 9.18 -18.92
N ASN A 301 29.78 9.60 -20.01
CA ASN A 301 29.03 10.84 -20.05
C ASN A 301 27.69 10.66 -19.32
N ASN A 302 27.59 11.21 -18.13
CA ASN A 302 26.41 11.16 -17.26
C ASN A 302 25.88 12.58 -16.99
N ASP A 303 24.91 12.74 -16.09
CA ASP A 303 24.35 14.06 -15.76
C ASP A 303 25.42 14.99 -15.15
N ALA A 304 25.17 16.31 -15.17
CA ALA A 304 26.17 17.31 -14.82
C ALA A 304 26.72 17.23 -13.37
N SER A 305 26.00 16.58 -12.46
CA SER A 305 26.43 16.32 -11.08
C SER A 305 27.36 15.11 -10.95
N ALA A 306 27.46 14.28 -11.98
CA ALA A 306 28.31 13.10 -12.01
C ALA A 306 29.79 13.45 -12.22
N PRO A 307 30.73 12.57 -11.82
CA PRO A 307 32.14 12.73 -12.16
C PRO A 307 32.34 12.84 -13.67
N SER A 308 33.33 13.64 -14.10
CA SER A 308 33.64 13.81 -15.51
C SER A 308 33.98 12.47 -16.18
N ALA A 309 33.59 12.31 -17.45
CA ALA A 309 33.88 11.11 -18.21
C ALA A 309 35.40 10.82 -18.24
N GLY A 310 35.76 9.54 -18.10
CA GLY A 310 37.15 9.08 -17.95
C GLY A 310 37.66 9.09 -16.51
N THR A 311 36.92 9.67 -15.55
CA THR A 311 37.25 9.54 -14.13
C THR A 311 37.16 8.08 -13.69
N SER A 312 38.13 7.61 -12.91
CA SER A 312 38.21 6.20 -12.50
C SER A 312 37.11 5.84 -11.50
N VAL A 313 36.48 4.67 -11.70
CA VAL A 313 35.50 4.11 -10.76
C VAL A 313 36.25 3.36 -9.67
N LYS A 314 35.92 3.62 -8.40
CA LYS A 314 36.44 2.80 -7.29
C LYS A 314 35.64 1.50 -7.19
N ILE A 315 36.33 0.37 -7.19
CA ILE A 315 35.77 -0.94 -6.97
C ILE A 315 35.68 -1.21 -5.46
N ASN A 316 34.60 -1.87 -5.04
CA ASN A 316 34.25 -2.16 -3.65
C ASN A 316 33.99 -0.90 -2.79
N GLU A 317 33.59 0.21 -3.40
CA GLU A 317 33.06 1.39 -2.70
C GLU A 317 31.53 1.25 -2.55
N ALA A 318 31.04 1.41 -1.31
CA ALA A 318 29.61 1.26 -0.99
C ALA A 318 29.03 2.48 -0.28
N SER A 319 29.86 3.31 0.33
CA SER A 319 29.41 4.36 1.27
C SER A 319 29.47 5.76 0.65
N ASN A 320 30.40 6.00 -0.28
CA ASN A 320 30.58 7.30 -0.90
C ASN A 320 30.44 7.24 -2.43
N LEU A 321 29.25 6.82 -2.88
CA LEU A 321 28.92 6.74 -4.29
C LEU A 321 28.39 8.11 -4.80
N PRO A 322 28.93 8.64 -5.92
CA PRO A 322 28.42 9.87 -6.50
C PRO A 322 27.06 9.64 -7.15
N ILE A 323 26.23 10.69 -7.21
CA ILE A 323 25.02 10.69 -8.03
C ILE A 323 25.45 10.66 -9.49
N LEU A 324 24.91 9.70 -10.25
CA LEU A 324 25.23 9.53 -11.66
C LEU A 324 24.09 9.98 -12.56
N LYS A 325 22.85 9.93 -12.08
CA LYS A 325 21.67 10.30 -12.84
C LYS A 325 20.61 10.88 -11.91
N HIS A 326 20.00 11.98 -12.32
CA HIS A 326 18.78 12.51 -11.75
C HIS A 326 17.61 12.13 -12.66
N VAL A 327 16.84 11.11 -12.26
CA VAL A 327 15.60 10.79 -12.98
C VAL A 327 14.57 11.83 -12.59
N THR A 328 14.11 12.62 -13.56
CA THR A 328 13.08 13.63 -13.32
C THR A 328 11.67 13.02 -13.41
N ALA A 329 10.65 13.76 -12.98
CA ALA A 329 9.27 13.32 -13.13
C ALA A 329 8.86 13.08 -14.59
N ALA A 330 9.47 13.79 -15.55
CA ALA A 330 9.20 13.59 -16.97
C ALA A 330 9.85 12.31 -17.52
N ASN A 331 10.91 11.82 -16.86
CA ASN A 331 11.69 10.66 -17.27
C ASN A 331 11.33 9.41 -16.47
N ALA A 332 10.64 9.56 -15.34
CA ALA A 332 10.08 8.45 -14.57
C ALA A 332 9.21 7.56 -15.46
N GLY A 333 9.37 6.25 -15.35
CA GLY A 333 8.70 5.30 -16.22
C GLY A 333 9.38 5.06 -17.57
N ASN A 334 10.57 5.63 -17.82
CA ASN A 334 11.40 5.35 -19.00
C ASN A 334 12.75 4.75 -18.59
N ALA A 335 13.38 4.05 -19.54
CA ALA A 335 14.75 3.58 -19.37
C ALA A 335 15.74 4.74 -19.52
N GLU A 336 16.57 4.95 -18.51
CA GLU A 336 17.61 5.96 -18.45
C GLU A 336 18.98 5.28 -18.33
N ASN A 337 19.90 5.64 -19.23
CA ASN A 337 21.20 4.99 -19.30
C ASN A 337 22.21 5.67 -18.37
N VAL A 338 22.84 4.87 -17.50
CA VAL A 338 24.01 5.28 -16.71
C VAL A 338 25.27 4.77 -17.42
N ASN A 339 26.09 5.68 -17.92
CA ASN A 339 27.16 5.39 -18.86
C ASN A 339 28.50 5.15 -18.15
N PHE A 340 29.24 4.15 -18.63
CA PHE A 340 30.57 3.76 -18.18
C PHE A 340 31.45 3.41 -19.36
N SER A 341 32.74 3.20 -19.09
CA SER A 341 33.68 2.66 -20.06
C SER A 341 34.65 1.69 -19.39
N ALA A 342 35.07 0.68 -20.12
CA ALA A 342 36.03 -0.33 -19.70
C ALA A 342 37.24 -0.38 -20.65
N GLN A 343 38.43 -0.57 -20.10
CA GLN A 343 39.68 -0.66 -20.88
C GLN A 343 40.69 -1.55 -20.17
N TYR A 344 41.56 -2.23 -20.92
CA TYR A 344 42.69 -2.95 -20.31
C TYR A 344 43.70 -1.97 -19.71
N VAL A 345 44.32 -2.37 -18.60
CA VAL A 345 45.41 -1.66 -17.93
C VAL A 345 46.52 -2.63 -17.57
N GLN A 346 47.77 -2.21 -17.72
CA GLN A 346 48.91 -2.99 -17.29
C GLN A 346 49.07 -2.93 -15.77
N THR A 347 49.11 -4.07 -15.10
CA THR A 347 49.16 -4.15 -13.62
C THR A 347 50.56 -4.53 -13.10
N GLU A 348 51.40 -5.12 -13.95
CA GLU A 348 52.76 -5.57 -13.59
C GLU A 348 53.82 -5.04 -14.56
N GLY A 349 55.11 -5.25 -14.25
CA GLY A 349 56.21 -4.82 -15.12
C GLY A 349 56.27 -5.54 -16.47
N SER A 350 55.65 -6.71 -16.58
CA SER A 350 55.59 -7.52 -17.80
C SER A 350 54.19 -8.05 -18.05
N VAL A 351 53.82 -8.19 -19.31
CA VAL A 351 52.54 -8.76 -19.75
C VAL A 351 52.79 -10.07 -20.52
N THR A 352 52.01 -11.11 -20.23
CA THR A 352 51.97 -12.33 -21.07
C THR A 352 50.70 -12.37 -21.90
N ALA A 353 50.78 -12.98 -23.08
CA ALA A 353 49.60 -13.21 -23.91
C ALA A 353 48.68 -14.27 -23.27
N GLY A 354 47.38 -14.15 -23.52
CA GLY A 354 46.36 -15.06 -23.03
C GLY A 354 44.96 -14.43 -23.09
N GLU A 355 43.95 -15.19 -22.66
CA GLU A 355 42.59 -14.69 -22.48
C GLU A 355 42.53 -13.67 -21.33
N ALA A 356 41.73 -12.62 -21.50
CA ALA A 356 41.64 -11.52 -20.54
C ALA A 356 40.18 -11.20 -20.16
N ASN A 357 39.49 -12.20 -19.64
CA ASN A 357 38.10 -12.06 -19.17
C ASN A 357 38.05 -11.52 -17.74
N SER A 358 37.08 -10.66 -17.41
CA SER A 358 36.84 -10.18 -16.04
C SER A 358 35.34 -10.14 -15.75
N ILE A 359 34.97 -10.28 -14.46
CA ILE A 359 33.60 -10.23 -13.98
C ILE A 359 33.54 -9.26 -12.79
N VAL A 360 32.48 -8.46 -12.76
CA VAL A 360 32.17 -7.54 -11.68
C VAL A 360 30.66 -7.54 -11.47
N THR A 361 30.23 -7.43 -10.22
CA THR A 361 28.83 -7.25 -9.85
C THR A 361 28.58 -5.76 -9.63
N PHE A 362 27.51 -5.21 -10.18
CA PHE A 362 27.10 -3.84 -9.83
C PHE A 362 25.92 -3.88 -8.86
N ALA A 363 25.82 -2.87 -8.00
CA ALA A 363 24.67 -2.64 -7.14
C ALA A 363 24.10 -1.24 -7.41
N LEU A 364 22.78 -1.17 -7.50
CA LEU A 364 22.03 0.07 -7.69
C LEU A 364 21.62 0.63 -6.33
N VAL A 365 21.89 1.91 -6.10
CA VAL A 365 21.44 2.65 -4.90
C VAL A 365 20.64 3.87 -5.39
N TYR A 366 19.44 4.05 -4.86
CA TYR A 366 18.53 5.10 -5.25
C TYR A 366 17.76 5.66 -4.03
N ASN A 367 17.35 6.92 -4.12
CA ASN A 367 16.59 7.62 -3.09
C ASN A 367 15.76 8.76 -3.67
#